data_AF-A0A7V8XY15-F1
#
_entry.id   AF-A0A7V8XY15-F1
#
_cell.length_a   1.000
_cell.length_b   1.000
_cell.length_c   1.000
_cell.angle_alpha   90.00
_cell.angle_beta   90.00
_cell.angle_gamma   90.00
#
_symmetry.space_group_name_H-M   'P 1'
#
loop_
_entity.id
_entity.type
_entity.pdbx_description
1 polymer ?
#
loop_
_entity_poly.entity_id
_entity_poly.type
_entity_poly.pdbx_seq_one_letter_code
_entity_poly.pdbx_strand_id
1 'polypeptide(L)'
;MELPAPGPSPLESTLDAERERRYKSALATLNPDEQVLVVGRLEMGYGYQQLALITDRTTAEAARVAVRRAVVKLVERMPGA
;
A
#
# COMPACT_ATOMS: atom_id res chain seq x y z
N MET A 1 17.35 -20.25 -26.18
CA MET A 1 17.80 -18.85 -26.16
C MET A 1 16.59 -18.04 -25.70
N GLU A 2 16.64 -17.51 -24.48
CA GLU A 2 15.51 -16.77 -23.88
C GLU A 2 15.52 -15.35 -24.45
N LEU A 3 14.47 -14.97 -25.16
CA LEU A 3 14.32 -13.61 -25.70
C LEU A 3 13.94 -12.68 -24.54
N PRO A 4 14.59 -11.51 -24.38
CA PRO A 4 14.18 -10.56 -23.35
C PRO A 4 12.73 -10.13 -23.61
N ALA A 5 11.93 -10.11 -22.54
CA ALA A 5 10.57 -9.60 -22.62
C ALA A 5 10.60 -8.16 -23.16
N PRO A 6 9.72 -7.80 -24.11
CA PRO A 6 9.62 -6.41 -24.55
C PRO A 6 9.34 -5.53 -23.34
N GLY A 7 10.14 -4.47 -23.19
CA GLY A 7 9.92 -3.47 -22.14
C GLY A 7 8.55 -2.81 -22.28
N PRO A 8 8.03 -2.19 -21.21
CA PRO A 8 6.73 -1.54 -21.25
C PRO A 8 6.71 -0.46 -22.34
N SER A 9 5.59 -0.38 -23.05
CA SER A 9 5.35 0.69 -24.02
C SER A 9 5.34 2.06 -23.33
N PRO A 10 5.57 3.17 -24.06
CA PRO A 10 5.54 4.51 -23.48
C PRO A 10 4.22 4.85 -22.77
N LEU A 11 3.09 4.33 -23.28
CA LEU A 11 1.77 4.48 -22.65
C LEU A 11 1.66 3.71 -21.34
N GLU A 12 2.13 2.46 -21.31
CA GLU A 12 2.15 1.64 -20.09
C GLU A 12 3.03 2.27 -19.00
N SER A 13 4.22 2.75 -19.37
CA SER A 13 5.12 3.43 -18.43
C SER A 13 4.49 4.70 -17.83
N THR A 14 3.74 5.46 -18.64
CA THR A 14 3.06 6.68 -18.17
C THR A 14 1.90 6.34 -17.23
N LEU A 15 1.13 5.31 -17.57
CA LEU A 15 0.02 4.84 -16.73
C LEU A 15 0.52 4.32 -15.37
N ASP A 16 1.63 3.60 -15.36
CA ASP A 16 2.26 3.09 -14.13
C ASP A 16 2.79 4.23 -13.26
N ALA A 17 3.45 5.23 -13.85
CA ALA A 17 3.89 6.42 -13.13
C ALA A 17 2.73 7.22 -12.52
N GLU A 18 1.62 7.36 -13.26
CA GLU A 18 0.41 8.02 -12.77
C GLU A 18 -0.26 7.24 -11.63
N ARG A 19 -0.30 5.91 -11.71
CA ARG A 19 -0.79 5.04 -10.63
C ARG A 19 0.08 5.15 -9.38
N GLU A 20 1.40 5.08 -9.55
CA GLU A 20 2.36 5.22 -8.46
C GLU A 20 2.22 6.59 -7.78
N ARG A 21 2.07 7.66 -8.56
CA ARG A 21 1.85 9.01 -8.04
C ARG A 21 0.57 9.11 -7.22
N ARG A 22 -0.55 8.58 -7.73
CA ARG A 22 -1.83 8.57 -6.99
C ARG A 22 -1.71 7.79 -5.68
N TYR A 23 -1.07 6.62 -5.71
CA TYR A 23 -0.82 5.82 -4.51
C TYR A 23 0.01 6.60 -3.47
N LYS A 24 1.16 7.15 -3.87
CA LYS A 24 2.03 7.94 -2.96
C LYS A 24 1.31 9.16 -2.40
N SER A 25 0.54 9.88 -3.23
CA SER A 25 -0.25 11.03 -2.77
C SER A 25 -1.34 10.62 -1.78
N ALA A 26 -2.09 9.54 -2.04
CA ALA A 26 -3.11 9.05 -1.13
C ALA A 26 -2.51 8.56 0.19
N LEU A 27 -1.41 7.79 0.13
CA LEU A 27 -0.69 7.28 1.29
C LEU A 27 -0.21 8.42 2.20
N ALA A 28 0.31 9.51 1.61
CA ALA A 28 0.75 10.68 2.35
C ALA A 28 -0.36 11.42 3.12
N THR A 29 -1.64 11.16 2.81
CA THR A 29 -2.79 11.73 3.56
C THR A 29 -3.17 10.92 4.80
N LEU A 30 -2.68 9.69 4.92
CA LEU A 30 -2.93 8.83 6.08
C LEU A 30 -2.05 9.27 7.26
N ASN A 31 -2.49 8.95 8.48
CA ASN A 31 -1.64 9.18 9.65
C ASN A 31 -0.43 8.20 9.66
N PRO A 32 0.62 8.47 10.47
CA PRO A 32 1.85 7.65 10.46
C PRO A 32 1.60 6.15 10.71
N ASP A 33 0.74 5.82 11.67
CA ASP A 33 0.34 4.45 11.98
C ASP A 33 -0.31 3.75 10.77
N GLU A 34 -1.24 4.44 10.12
CA GLU A 34 -1.95 3.93 8.94
C GLU A 34 -0.98 3.72 7.76
N GLN A 35 -0.02 4.63 7.56
CA GLN A 35 1.03 4.45 6.55
C GLN A 35 1.85 3.19 6.81
N VAL A 36 2.29 2.97 8.05
CA VAL A 36 3.04 1.78 8.45
C VAL A 36 2.23 0.51 8.24
N LEU A 37 0.94 0.52 8.56
CA LEU A 37 0.04 -0.62 8.34
C LEU A 37 -0.11 -0.97 6.86
N VAL A 38 -0.26 0.03 5.99
CA VAL A 38 -0.42 -0.16 4.55
C VAL A 38 0.88 -0.66 3.92
N VAL A 39 1.99 0.07 4.12
CA VAL A 39 3.31 -0.28 3.55
C VAL A 39 3.77 -1.64 4.09
N GLY A 40 3.66 -1.85 5.41
CA GLY A 40 4.04 -3.09 6.05
C GLY A 40 3.26 -4.30 5.51
N ARG A 41 1.95 -4.15 5.25
CA ARG A 41 1.14 -5.26 4.76
C ARG A 41 1.31 -5.52 3.26
N LEU A 42 1.34 -4.47 2.44
CA LEU A 42 1.25 -4.57 0.99
C LEU A 42 2.61 -4.61 0.29
N GLU A 43 3.60 -3.89 0.82
CA GLU A 43 4.94 -3.81 0.21
C GLU A 43 5.92 -4.75 0.91
N MET A 44 5.90 -4.79 2.25
CA MET A 44 6.86 -5.56 3.04
C MET A 44 6.39 -6.98 3.36
N GLY A 45 5.10 -7.29 3.13
CA GLY A 45 4.53 -8.62 3.38
C GLY A 45 4.44 -9.03 4.86
N TYR A 46 4.48 -8.08 5.80
CA TYR A 46 4.39 -8.37 7.23
C TYR A 46 3.05 -8.99 7.63
N GLY A 47 3.12 -9.94 8.58
CA GLY A 47 1.94 -10.54 9.20
C GLY A 47 1.29 -9.62 10.23
N TYR A 48 0.02 -9.87 10.57
CA TYR A 48 -0.73 -9.02 11.51
C TYR A 48 -0.13 -8.99 12.92
N GLN A 49 0.55 -10.05 13.37
CA GLN A 49 1.26 -10.05 14.66
C GLN A 49 2.44 -9.07 14.66
N GLN A 50 3.23 -9.03 13.58
CA GLN A 50 4.34 -8.08 13.45
C GLN A 50 3.81 -6.64 13.38
N LEU A 51 2.74 -6.42 12.62
CA LEU A 51 2.11 -5.09 12.53
C LEU A 51 1.52 -4.64 13.87
N ALA A 52 0.98 -5.57 14.66
CA ALA A 52 0.52 -5.26 16.02
C ALA A 52 1.67 -4.77 16.90
N LEU A 53 2.82 -5.45 16.86
CA LEU A 53 4.01 -5.04 17.61
C LEU A 53 4.55 -3.67 17.15
N ILE A 54 4.68 -3.46 15.84
CA ILE A 54 5.25 -2.23 15.27
C ILE A 54 4.38 -1.00 15.60
N THR A 55 3.06 -1.21 15.69
CA THR A 55 2.07 -0.12 15.85
C THR A 55 1.40 -0.13 17.23
N ASP A 56 2.05 -0.75 18.21
CA ASP A 56 1.65 -0.81 19.63
C ASP A 56 0.19 -1.25 19.88
N ARG A 57 -0.27 -2.24 19.10
CA ARG A 57 -1.60 -2.84 19.26
C ARG A 57 -1.49 -4.14 20.05
N THR A 58 -2.43 -4.34 20.96
CA THR A 58 -2.44 -5.48 21.89
C THR A 58 -2.60 -6.83 21.19
N THR A 59 -3.26 -6.87 20.03
CA THR A 59 -3.56 -8.14 19.33
C THR A 59 -3.38 -8.04 17.82
N ALA A 60 -3.08 -9.18 17.20
CA ALA A 60 -3.04 -9.33 15.75
C ALA A 60 -4.39 -9.00 15.10
N GLU A 61 -5.51 -9.29 15.77
CA GLU A 61 -6.84 -8.97 15.25
C GLU A 61 -7.09 -7.45 15.22
N ALA A 62 -6.64 -6.72 16.24
CA ALA A 62 -6.69 -5.26 16.23
C ALA A 62 -5.87 -4.68 15.07
N ALA A 63 -4.70 -5.25 14.78
CA ALA A 63 -3.90 -4.87 13.62
C ALA A 63 -4.61 -5.21 12.29
N ARG A 64 -5.23 -6.39 12.17
CA ARG A 64 -6.01 -6.79 10.98
C ARG A 64 -7.14 -5.81 10.68
N VAL A 65 -7.92 -5.43 11.68
CA VAL A 65 -9.00 -4.43 11.52
C VAL A 65 -8.43 -3.07 11.14
N ALA A 66 -7.34 -2.64 11.77
CA ALA A 66 -6.68 -1.38 11.45
C ALA A 66 -6.14 -1.34 10.02
N VAL A 67 -5.48 -2.41 9.55
CA VAL A 67 -5.04 -2.56 8.15
C VAL A 67 -6.22 -2.41 7.20
N ARG A 68 -7.33 -3.13 7.43
CA ARG A 68 -8.52 -3.04 6.56
C ARG A 68 -9.04 -1.61 6.48
N ARG A 69 -9.13 -0.90 7.62
CA ARG A 69 -9.57 0.50 7.66
C ARG A 69 -8.60 1.43 6.93
N ALA A 70 -7.30 1.26 7.12
CA ALA A 70 -6.28 2.05 6.45
C ALA A 70 -6.30 1.86 4.93
N VAL A 71 -6.49 0.63 4.45
CA VAL A 71 -6.62 0.32 3.02
C VAL A 71 -7.88 0.94 2.42
N VAL A 72 -9.02 0.88 3.12
CA VAL A 72 -10.25 1.55 2.66
C VAL A 72 -10.03 3.06 2.53
N LYS A 73 -9.46 3.69 3.57
CA LYS A 73 -9.12 5.12 3.53
C LYS A 73 -8.16 5.45 2.40
N LEU A 74 -7.15 4.61 2.14
CA LEU A 74 -6.22 4.81 1.03
C LEU A 74 -6.98 4.88 -0.30
N VAL A 75 -7.86 3.91 -0.57
CA VAL A 75 -8.64 3.83 -1.80
C VAL A 75 -9.57 5.05 -1.93
N GLU A 76 -10.25 5.45 -0.87
CA GLU A 76 -11.11 6.66 -0.86
C GLU A 76 -10.34 7.95 -1.18
N ARG A 77 -9.02 7.97 -0.95
CA ARG A 77 -8.14 9.11 -1.20
C ARG A 77 -7.43 9.04 -2.56
N MET A 78 -7.51 7.92 -3.26
CA MET A 78 -6.97 7.79 -4.62
C MET A 78 -7.95 8.47 -5.60
N PRO A 79 -7.50 9.46 -6.40
CA PRO A 79 -8.36 10.08 -7.41
C PRO A 79 -8.85 9.05 -8.44
N GLY A 80 -10.18 8.95 -8.63
CA GLY A 80 -10.79 8.05 -9.63
C GLY A 80 -11.09 6.63 -9.14
N ALA A 81 -11.22 6.42 -7.82
CA ALA A 81 -11.80 5.21 -7.24
C ALA A 81 -13.34 5.18 -7.36
#